data_AF-A0A1M7RN63-F1
#
_entry.id   AF-A0A1M7RN63-F1
#
_cell.length_a   1.000
_cell.length_b   1.000
_cell.length_c   1.000
_cell.angle_alpha   90.00
_cell.angle_beta   90.00
_cell.angle_gamma   90.00
#
_symmetry.space_group_name_H-M   'P 1'
#
loop_
_entity.id
_entity.type
_entity.pdbx_description
1 polymer ?
#
loop_
_entity_poly.entity_id
_entity_poly.type
_entity_poly.pdbx_seq_one_letter_code
_entity_poly.pdbx_strand_id
1 'polypeptide(L)'
;MSGLAWFTWRQQRSIVVAGLAVVAGIALAGYIETHLTFHLLAASNTRALAAFLPAALGVFWGAPLLARPLENHTADLIWTQTVPRVRWFAAALVGLGVATIGVALAVRAILSAVLADRFDGHYTHDVVSVAAIGYACFAVALGVFAGAAIGRVEPAMVVTLLVYAVVRFAGGEVRWREPDWWHRDDLPWIELAAYGGLAAALIAGAFVVVARRGTGR
;
A
#
# COMPACT_ATOMS: atom_id res chain seq x y z
N MET A 1 -19.07 25.41 -0.04
CA MET A 1 -18.08 24.34 -0.29
C MET A 1 -17.79 23.47 0.96
N SER A 2 -18.74 23.35 1.90
CA SER A 2 -18.47 22.85 3.26
C SER A 2 -18.94 21.41 3.54
N GLY A 3 -19.86 20.84 2.75
CA GLY A 3 -20.39 19.49 3.00
C GLY A 3 -19.45 18.36 2.58
N LEU A 4 -19.08 18.31 1.29
CA LEU A 4 -18.23 17.25 0.73
C LEU A 4 -16.85 17.18 1.39
N ALA A 5 -16.18 18.33 1.57
CA ALA A 5 -14.86 18.40 2.19
C ALA A 5 -14.86 17.90 3.66
N TRP A 6 -15.97 18.10 4.37
CA TRP A 6 -16.12 17.65 5.74
C TRP A 6 -16.40 16.14 5.84
N PHE A 7 -17.20 15.59 4.92
CA PHE A 7 -17.44 14.15 4.85
C PHE A 7 -16.17 13.39 4.46
N THR A 8 -15.42 13.89 3.46
CA THR A 8 -14.14 13.30 3.08
C THR A 8 -13.12 13.38 4.21
N TRP A 9 -13.06 14.50 4.95
CA TRP A 9 -12.18 14.62 6.12
C TRP A 9 -12.51 13.58 7.21
N ARG A 10 -13.78 13.43 7.60
CA ARG A 10 -14.16 12.44 8.63
C ARG A 10 -13.83 11.01 8.23
N GLN A 11 -13.97 10.70 6.94
CA GLN A 11 -13.69 9.38 6.42
C GLN A 11 -12.18 9.12 6.31
N GLN A 12 -11.37 10.12 5.96
CA GLN A 12 -9.94 9.97 5.72
C GLN A 12 -9.07 10.22 6.96
N ARG A 13 -9.59 10.86 8.01
CA ARG A 13 -8.79 11.19 9.20
C ARG A 13 -8.12 9.97 9.85
N SER A 14 -8.78 8.82 9.88
CA SER A 14 -8.19 7.60 10.46
C SER A 14 -7.01 7.08 9.64
N ILE A 15 -7.10 7.19 8.32
CA ILE A 15 -6.03 6.82 7.38
C ILE A 15 -4.84 7.77 7.56
N VAL A 16 -5.09 9.08 7.65
CA VAL A 16 -4.04 10.08 7.89
C VAL A 16 -3.35 9.84 9.24
N VAL A 17 -4.12 9.66 10.32
CA VAL A 17 -3.56 9.39 11.66
C VAL A 17 -2.76 8.09 11.68
N ALA A 18 -3.29 7.01 11.08
CA ALA A 18 -2.57 5.75 10.97
C ALA A 18 -1.27 5.91 10.16
N GLY A 19 -1.32 6.68 9.07
CA GLY A 19 -0.15 6.94 8.23
C GLY A 19 0.93 7.72 8.98
N LEU A 20 0.54 8.77 9.71
CA LEU A 20 1.45 9.54 10.55
C LEU A 20 2.04 8.67 11.68
N ALA A 21 1.24 7.82 12.31
CA ALA A 21 1.70 6.91 13.36
C ALA A 21 2.72 5.90 12.82
N VAL A 22 2.49 5.35 11.62
CA VAL A 22 3.44 4.47 10.93
C VAL A 22 4.75 5.21 10.63
N VAL A 23 4.68 6.40 10.04
CA VAL A 23 5.87 7.21 9.72
C VAL A 23 6.65 7.54 11.00
N ALA A 24 5.96 7.97 12.07
CA ALA A 24 6.57 8.27 13.35
C ALA A 24 7.20 7.02 14.01
N GLY A 25 6.53 5.86 13.92
CA GLY A 25 7.06 4.59 14.43
C GLY A 25 8.32 4.14 13.70
N ILE A 26 8.36 4.25 12.37
CA ILE A 26 9.56 3.95 11.58
C ILE A 26 10.68 4.95 11.86
N ALA A 27 10.37 6.25 12.00
CA ALA A 27 11.36 7.26 12.39
C ALA A 27 11.95 6.98 13.77
N LEU A 28 11.11 6.61 14.74
CA LEU A 28 11.54 6.25 16.09
C LEU A 28 12.42 4.99 16.08
N ALA A 29 11.99 3.94 15.35
CA ALA A 29 12.78 2.72 15.20
C ALA A 29 14.15 3.00 14.58
N GLY A 30 14.19 3.83 13.54
CA GLY A 30 15.44 4.27 12.91
C GLY A 30 16.32 5.11 13.85
N TYR A 31 15.73 6.02 14.62
CA TYR A 31 16.46 6.79 15.63
C TYR A 31 17.08 5.88 16.70
N ILE A 32 16.31 4.91 17.22
CA ILE A 32 16.79 3.92 18.18
C ILE A 32 17.93 3.09 17.57
N GLU A 33 17.76 2.58 16.35
CA GLU A 33 18.76 1.78 15.65
C GLU A 33 20.09 2.53 15.47
N THR A 34 20.01 3.83 15.17
CA THR A 34 21.18 4.67 14.91
C THR A 34 21.90 5.18 16.17
N HIS A 35 21.19 5.36 17.29
CA HIS A 35 21.73 6.02 18.48
C HIS A 35 21.92 5.11 19.70
N LEU A 36 21.22 3.98 19.78
CA LEU A 36 21.24 3.11 20.98
C LEU A 36 22.03 1.81 20.78
N THR A 37 22.79 1.67 19.68
CA THR A 37 23.71 0.55 19.38
C THR A 37 23.12 -0.84 19.64
N PHE A 38 22.26 -1.31 18.72
CA PHE A 38 21.80 -2.70 18.68
C PHE A 38 22.48 -3.44 17.50
N HIS A 39 23.80 -3.62 17.54
CA HIS A 39 24.59 -4.31 16.50
C HIS A 39 24.79 -5.80 16.79
N LEU A 40 23.78 -6.50 17.34
CA LEU A 40 23.98 -7.89 17.78
C LEU A 40 23.96 -8.90 16.61
N LEU A 41 23.42 -8.52 15.45
CA LEU A 41 23.42 -9.27 14.20
C LEU A 41 23.56 -8.25 13.07
N ALA A 42 24.17 -8.58 11.95
CA ALA A 42 24.26 -7.73 10.75
C ALA A 42 22.88 -7.51 10.06
N ALA A 43 21.85 -7.20 10.84
CA ALA A 43 20.45 -7.10 10.44
C ALA A 43 19.86 -5.77 10.92
N SER A 44 19.15 -5.08 10.02
CA SER A 44 18.42 -3.86 10.34
C SER A 44 16.97 -4.16 10.72
N ASN A 45 16.58 -3.80 11.94
CA ASN A 45 15.21 -3.94 12.44
C ASN A 45 14.26 -2.97 11.71
N THR A 46 14.71 -1.74 11.44
CA THR A 46 13.90 -0.73 10.75
C THR A 46 13.62 -1.14 9.31
N ARG A 47 14.61 -1.74 8.63
CA ARG A 47 14.41 -2.34 7.30
C ARG A 47 13.38 -3.47 7.33
N ALA A 48 13.50 -4.39 8.29
CA ALA A 48 12.58 -5.53 8.40
C ALA A 48 11.13 -5.05 8.60
N LEU A 49 10.90 -4.09 9.50
CA LEU A 49 9.58 -3.49 9.71
C LEU A 49 9.05 -2.82 8.44
N ALA A 50 9.89 -2.06 7.74
CA ALA A 50 9.51 -1.37 6.52
C ALA A 50 9.21 -2.32 5.35
N ALA A 51 9.84 -3.50 5.29
CA ALA A 51 9.57 -4.49 4.25
C ALA A 51 8.12 -5.02 4.31
N PHE A 52 7.50 -5.05 5.50
CA PHE A 52 6.10 -5.45 5.67
C PHE A 52 5.10 -4.32 5.42
N LEU A 53 5.57 -3.07 5.31
CA LEU A 53 4.71 -1.91 5.22
C LEU A 53 3.74 -1.96 4.02
N PRO A 54 4.17 -2.25 2.79
CA PRO A 54 3.23 -2.35 1.66
C PRO A 54 2.10 -3.36 1.93
N ALA A 55 2.43 -4.55 2.44
CA ALA A 55 1.46 -5.58 2.78
C ALA A 55 0.46 -5.07 3.83
N ALA A 56 0.95 -4.42 4.88
CA ALA A 56 0.10 -3.83 5.93
C ALA A 56 -0.86 -2.77 5.36
N LEU A 57 -0.38 -1.89 4.47
CA LEU A 57 -1.23 -0.92 3.79
C LEU A 57 -2.30 -1.62 2.93
N GLY A 58 -1.93 -2.65 2.18
CA GLY A 58 -2.87 -3.46 1.40
C GLY A 58 -3.97 -4.09 2.26
N VAL A 59 -3.56 -4.77 3.33
CA VAL A 59 -4.44 -5.51 4.26
C VAL A 59 -5.34 -4.58 5.06
N PHE A 60 -4.82 -3.50 5.63
CA PHE A 60 -5.57 -2.66 6.56
C PHE A 60 -6.23 -1.44 5.94
N TRP A 61 -5.69 -0.92 4.82
CA TRP A 61 -6.27 0.24 4.15
C TRP A 61 -7.00 -0.14 2.87
N GLY A 62 -6.40 -0.99 2.03
CA GLY A 62 -6.99 -1.42 0.76
C GLY A 62 -8.19 -2.35 0.93
N ALA A 63 -7.99 -3.52 1.52
CA ALA A 63 -9.02 -4.56 1.65
C ALA A 63 -10.31 -4.08 2.32
N PRO A 64 -10.27 -3.33 3.44
CA PRO A 64 -11.48 -2.96 4.15
C PRO A 64 -12.26 -1.84 3.45
N LEU A 65 -11.67 -1.12 2.49
CA LEU A 65 -12.30 0.02 1.81
C LEU A 65 -13.64 -0.37 1.18
N LEU A 66 -13.66 -1.51 0.48
CA LEU A 66 -14.86 -2.03 -0.18
C LEU A 66 -15.44 -3.22 0.58
N ALA A 67 -14.65 -4.01 1.29
CA ALA A 67 -15.17 -5.16 2.02
C ALA A 67 -16.07 -4.76 3.20
N ARG A 68 -15.69 -3.76 4.02
CA ARG A 68 -16.48 -3.37 5.22
C ARG A 68 -17.90 -2.95 4.89
N PRO A 69 -18.14 -2.03 3.93
CA PRO A 69 -19.50 -1.62 3.61
C PRO A 69 -20.35 -2.74 3.02
N LEU A 70 -19.72 -3.65 2.26
CA LEU A 70 -20.39 -4.82 1.67
C LEU A 70 -20.79 -5.84 2.74
N GLU A 71 -19.89 -6.12 3.68
CA GLU A 71 -20.10 -7.06 4.78
C GLU A 71 -21.19 -6.56 5.75
N ASN A 72 -21.18 -5.28 6.07
CA ASN A 72 -22.16 -4.67 6.99
C ASN A 72 -23.50 -4.34 6.33
N HIS A 73 -23.72 -4.74 5.07
CA HIS A 73 -24.89 -4.35 4.26
C HIS A 73 -25.16 -2.83 4.24
N THR A 74 -24.13 -2.02 4.51
CA THR A 74 -24.22 -0.55 4.53
C THR A 74 -23.98 0.04 3.13
N ALA A 75 -23.53 -0.79 2.19
CA ALA A 75 -23.33 -0.40 0.80
C ALA A 75 -24.61 0.21 0.20
N ASP A 76 -25.79 -0.36 0.48
CA ASP A 76 -27.06 0.12 -0.07
C ASP A 76 -27.45 1.52 0.47
N LEU A 77 -27.13 1.81 1.73
CA LEU A 77 -27.33 3.13 2.33
C LEU A 77 -26.40 4.18 1.71
N ILE A 78 -25.15 3.83 1.41
CA ILE A 78 -24.20 4.73 0.73
C ILE A 78 -24.67 4.97 -0.71
N TRP A 79 -25.25 3.96 -1.34
CA TRP A 79 -25.60 3.93 -2.75
C TRP A 79 -26.95 4.55 -3.11
N THR A 80 -27.79 4.81 -2.12
CA THR A 80 -29.06 5.54 -2.27
C THR A 80 -28.90 7.05 -2.10
N GLN A 81 -27.73 7.52 -1.68
CA GLN A 81 -27.45 8.96 -1.56
C GLN A 81 -27.26 9.63 -2.93
N THR A 82 -27.44 10.94 -2.99
CA THR A 82 -27.40 11.80 -4.19
C THR A 82 -26.06 11.80 -4.95
N VAL A 83 -25.00 11.19 -4.41
CA VAL A 83 -23.69 11.08 -5.06
C VAL A 83 -23.57 9.71 -5.74
N PRO A 84 -23.27 9.64 -7.05
CA PRO A 84 -23.19 8.36 -7.73
C PRO A 84 -21.99 7.54 -7.24
N ARG A 85 -22.20 6.22 -7.13
CA ARG A 85 -21.28 5.24 -6.53
C ARG A 85 -19.84 5.34 -7.04
N VAL A 86 -19.69 5.49 -8.35
CA VAL A 86 -18.38 5.60 -9.03
C VAL A 86 -17.64 6.87 -8.64
N ARG A 87 -18.34 8.01 -8.47
CA ARG A 87 -17.73 9.28 -8.04
C ARG A 87 -17.29 9.21 -6.58
N TRP A 88 -18.09 8.58 -5.71
CA TRP A 88 -17.71 8.34 -4.32
C TRP A 88 -16.47 7.45 -4.25
N PHE A 89 -16.47 6.33 -4.98
CA PHE A 89 -15.34 5.40 -4.98
C PHE A 89 -14.06 6.05 -5.54
N ALA A 90 -14.16 6.82 -6.62
CA ALA A 90 -13.03 7.57 -7.16
C ALA A 90 -12.43 8.55 -6.13
N ALA A 91 -13.27 9.31 -5.42
CA ALA A 91 -12.79 10.24 -4.38
C ALA A 91 -12.12 9.52 -3.21
N ALA A 92 -12.69 8.38 -2.76
CA ALA A 92 -12.09 7.56 -1.72
C ALA A 92 -10.74 6.98 -2.16
N LEU A 93 -10.66 6.49 -3.40
CA LEU A 93 -9.45 5.91 -3.97
C LEU A 93 -8.34 6.96 -4.15
N VAL A 94 -8.68 8.18 -4.57
CA VAL A 94 -7.69 9.28 -4.68
C VAL A 94 -7.08 9.58 -3.32
N GLY A 95 -7.90 9.75 -2.27
CA GLY A 95 -7.37 10.01 -0.94
C GLY A 95 -6.53 8.85 -0.39
N LEU A 96 -6.96 7.62 -0.64
CA LEU A 96 -6.19 6.44 -0.26
C LEU A 96 -4.85 6.35 -1.01
N GLY A 97 -4.84 6.64 -2.31
CA GLY A 97 -3.65 6.68 -3.14
C GLY A 97 -2.66 7.76 -2.68
N VAL A 98 -3.15 8.97 -2.42
CA VAL A 98 -2.33 10.09 -1.90
C VAL A 98 -1.72 9.72 -0.56
N ALA A 99 -2.50 9.16 0.38
CA ALA A 99 -1.98 8.73 1.67
C ALA A 99 -0.93 7.62 1.53
N THR A 100 -1.17 6.64 0.66
CA THR A 100 -0.26 5.52 0.39
C THR A 100 1.07 6.02 -0.17
N ILE A 101 1.03 6.88 -1.19
CA ILE A 101 2.22 7.47 -1.79
C ILE A 101 2.96 8.33 -0.75
N GLY A 102 2.25 9.16 0.01
CA GLY A 102 2.83 10.00 1.04
C GLY A 102 3.58 9.21 2.12
N VAL A 103 2.97 8.13 2.63
CA VAL A 103 3.60 7.22 3.59
C VAL A 103 4.83 6.53 2.98
N ALA A 104 4.71 6.00 1.75
CA ALA A 104 5.82 5.34 1.07
C ALA A 104 7.01 6.30 0.83
N LEU A 105 6.74 7.54 0.40
CA LEU A 105 7.76 8.57 0.23
C LEU A 105 8.44 8.94 1.56
N ALA A 106 7.66 9.16 2.61
CA ALA A 106 8.19 9.53 3.93
C ALA A 106 9.05 8.41 4.54
N VAL A 107 8.55 7.17 4.50
CA VAL A 107 9.29 6.00 5.00
C VAL A 107 10.57 5.78 4.19
N ARG A 108 10.50 5.91 2.86
CA ARG A 108 11.70 5.84 2.00
C ARG A 108 12.74 6.87 2.41
N ALA A 109 12.34 8.14 2.59
CA ALA A 109 13.25 9.21 3.00
C ALA A 109 13.91 8.95 4.37
N ILE A 110 13.13 8.46 5.34
CA ILE A 110 13.66 8.05 6.65
C ILE A 110 14.68 6.93 6.49
N LEU A 111 14.34 5.88 5.74
CA LEU A 111 15.22 4.73 5.55
C LEU A 111 16.47 5.06 4.76
N SER A 112 16.41 5.97 3.79
CA SER A 112 17.60 6.50 3.13
C SER A 112 18.58 7.07 4.15
N ALA A 113 18.10 7.87 5.12
CA ALA A 113 18.97 8.45 6.15
C ALA A 113 19.47 7.41 7.18
N VAL A 114 18.64 6.42 7.51
CA VAL A 114 18.95 5.38 8.50
C VAL A 114 19.88 4.30 7.93
N LEU A 115 19.76 3.96 6.66
CA LEU A 115 20.48 2.84 6.06
C LEU A 115 21.67 3.28 5.18
N ALA A 116 21.74 4.56 4.82
CA ALA A 116 22.89 5.13 4.09
C ALA A 116 24.20 4.75 4.79
N ASP A 117 25.19 4.35 3.98
CA ASP A 117 26.55 3.99 4.37
C ASP A 117 26.69 2.79 5.34
N ARG A 118 25.58 2.19 5.79
CA ARG A 118 25.56 1.04 6.71
C ARG A 118 25.41 -0.30 6.01
N PHE A 119 24.74 -0.32 4.86
CA PHE A 119 24.44 -1.53 4.12
C PHE A 119 24.63 -1.30 2.62
N ASP A 120 24.99 -2.36 1.90
CA ASP A 120 25.00 -2.35 0.44
C ASP A 120 23.61 -1.94 -0.10
N GLY A 121 23.59 -1.20 -1.22
CA GLY A 121 22.37 -0.93 -1.98
C GLY A 121 21.61 -2.22 -2.31
N HIS A 122 22.33 -3.34 -2.46
CA HIS A 122 21.74 -4.66 -2.59
C HIS A 122 20.76 -5.03 -1.48
N TYR A 123 21.17 -4.78 -0.25
CA TYR A 123 20.43 -5.15 0.94
C TYR A 123 19.29 -4.18 1.28
N THR A 124 19.21 -3.02 0.64
CA THR A 124 18.30 -1.93 1.02
C THR A 124 17.31 -1.56 -0.09
N HIS A 125 17.48 -2.12 -1.30
CA HIS A 125 16.69 -1.79 -2.48
C HIS A 125 15.18 -1.86 -2.26
N ASP A 126 14.68 -2.89 -1.59
CA ASP A 126 13.23 -3.07 -1.42
C ASP A 126 12.53 -1.96 -0.63
N VAL A 127 13.29 -1.18 0.15
CA VAL A 127 12.74 -0.15 1.04
C VAL A 127 13.25 1.26 0.75
N VAL A 128 14.43 1.40 0.12
CA VAL A 128 15.04 2.69 -0.24
C VAL A 128 14.80 3.07 -1.71
N SER A 129 14.60 2.09 -2.59
CA SER A 129 14.43 2.37 -4.02
C SER A 129 13.06 2.99 -4.32
N VAL A 130 12.95 3.62 -5.49
CA VAL A 130 11.66 4.17 -5.96
C VAL A 130 10.61 3.06 -6.18
N ALA A 131 11.04 1.80 -6.40
CA ALA A 131 10.15 0.65 -6.54
C ALA A 131 9.29 0.40 -5.29
N ALA A 132 9.76 0.81 -4.10
CA ALA A 132 9.00 0.71 -2.85
C ALA A 132 7.63 1.43 -2.93
N ILE A 133 7.55 2.52 -3.69
CA ILE A 133 6.28 3.22 -3.95
C ILE A 133 5.35 2.32 -4.78
N GLY A 134 5.89 1.69 -5.81
CA GLY A 134 5.17 0.74 -6.66
C GLY A 134 4.63 -0.43 -5.86
N TYR A 135 5.43 -1.00 -4.95
CA TYR A 135 5.01 -2.09 -4.08
C TYR A 135 3.84 -1.70 -3.17
N ALA A 136 3.90 -0.51 -2.56
CA ALA A 136 2.82 0.00 -1.70
C ALA A 136 1.53 0.26 -2.49
N CYS A 137 1.63 0.91 -3.65
CA CYS A 137 0.49 1.13 -4.54
C CYS A 137 -0.13 -0.18 -5.02
N PHE A 138 0.70 -1.15 -5.40
CA PHE A 138 0.24 -2.48 -5.81
C PHE A 138 -0.49 -3.21 -4.67
N ALA A 139 0.07 -3.24 -3.47
CA ALA A 139 -0.55 -3.89 -2.32
C ALA A 139 -1.91 -3.28 -1.98
N VAL A 140 -2.01 -1.94 -2.00
CA VAL A 140 -3.27 -1.23 -1.75
C VAL A 140 -4.28 -1.50 -2.86
N ALA A 141 -3.89 -1.44 -4.13
CA ALA A 141 -4.76 -1.75 -5.25
C ALA A 141 -5.27 -3.20 -5.20
N LEU A 142 -4.40 -4.15 -4.85
CA LEU A 142 -4.74 -5.56 -4.64
C LEU A 142 -5.76 -5.72 -3.51
N GLY A 143 -5.54 -5.03 -2.39
CA GLY A 143 -6.49 -4.99 -1.28
C GLY A 143 -7.85 -4.47 -1.71
N VAL A 144 -7.89 -3.31 -2.37
CA VAL A 144 -9.13 -2.71 -2.88
C VAL A 144 -9.87 -3.68 -3.80
N PHE A 145 -9.15 -4.32 -4.74
CA PHE A 145 -9.74 -5.30 -5.66
C PHE A 145 -10.27 -6.54 -4.94
N ALA A 146 -9.47 -7.14 -4.04
CA ALA A 146 -9.89 -8.30 -3.25
C ALA A 146 -11.12 -7.99 -2.40
N GLY A 147 -11.14 -6.81 -1.76
CA GLY A 147 -12.29 -6.33 -1.00
C GLY A 147 -13.55 -6.15 -1.86
N ALA A 148 -13.39 -5.63 -3.09
CA ALA A 148 -14.49 -5.51 -4.05
C ALA A 148 -15.03 -6.88 -4.49
N ALA A 149 -14.14 -7.83 -4.76
CA ALA A 149 -14.50 -9.15 -5.26
C ALA A 149 -15.17 -10.00 -4.18
N ILE A 150 -14.58 -10.06 -2.99
CA ILE A 150 -14.98 -10.95 -1.90
C ILE A 150 -16.13 -10.37 -1.08
N GLY A 151 -16.12 -9.07 -0.80
CA GLY A 151 -17.14 -8.41 0.01
C GLY A 151 -17.15 -8.78 1.50
N ARG A 152 -16.10 -9.46 2.00
CA ARG A 152 -15.88 -9.77 3.42
C ARG A 152 -14.46 -9.38 3.81
N VAL A 153 -14.29 -8.76 4.97
CA VAL A 153 -13.03 -8.11 5.35
C VAL A 153 -11.95 -9.12 5.67
N GLU A 154 -12.24 -10.10 6.53
CA GLU A 154 -11.22 -11.09 6.93
C GLU A 154 -10.69 -11.91 5.75
N PRO A 155 -11.53 -12.49 4.87
CA PRO A 155 -11.00 -13.25 3.74
C PRO A 155 -10.30 -12.34 2.72
N ALA A 156 -10.76 -11.10 2.54
CA ALA A 156 -10.08 -10.14 1.66
C ALA A 156 -8.69 -9.77 2.18
N MET A 157 -8.53 -9.58 3.49
CA MET A 157 -7.24 -9.35 4.13
C MET A 157 -6.28 -10.52 3.86
N VAL A 158 -6.75 -11.75 4.08
CA VAL A 158 -5.94 -12.97 3.87
C VAL A 158 -5.52 -13.11 2.39
N VAL A 159 -6.46 -12.95 1.45
CA VAL A 159 -6.14 -13.04 0.02
C VAL A 159 -5.15 -11.96 -0.40
N THR A 160 -5.31 -10.74 0.11
CA THR A 160 -4.38 -9.63 -0.17
C THR A 160 -2.97 -9.96 0.32
N LEU A 161 -2.85 -10.44 1.55
CA LEU A 161 -1.56 -10.80 2.15
C LEU A 161 -0.88 -11.92 1.36
N LEU A 162 -1.61 -12.99 1.06
CA LEU A 162 -1.04 -14.16 0.36
C LEU A 162 -0.63 -13.82 -1.07
N VAL A 163 -1.50 -13.16 -1.83
CA VAL A 163 -1.18 -12.80 -3.23
C VAL A 163 -0.05 -11.80 -3.28
N TYR A 164 -0.02 -10.81 -2.38
CA TYR A 164 1.09 -9.86 -2.30
C TYR A 164 2.42 -10.58 -1.98
N ALA A 165 2.42 -11.47 -0.99
CA ALA A 165 3.60 -12.24 -0.61
C ALA A 165 4.12 -13.09 -1.77
N VAL A 166 3.23 -13.80 -2.48
CA VAL A 166 3.61 -14.62 -3.65
C VAL A 166 4.20 -13.78 -4.77
N VAL A 167 3.56 -12.66 -5.12
CA VAL A 167 4.06 -11.77 -6.19
C VAL A 167 5.41 -11.17 -5.82
N ARG A 168 5.60 -10.74 -4.58
CA ARG A 168 6.87 -10.19 -4.10
C ARG A 168 7.97 -11.23 -4.03
N PHE A 169 7.66 -12.43 -3.57
CA PHE A 169 8.59 -13.54 -3.56
C PHE A 169 9.05 -13.87 -4.98
N ALA A 170 8.11 -14.02 -5.92
CA ALA A 170 8.43 -14.27 -7.32
C ALA A 170 9.28 -13.14 -7.94
N GLY A 171 8.95 -11.88 -7.69
CA GLY A 171 9.74 -10.73 -8.16
C GLY A 171 11.14 -10.69 -7.54
N GLY A 172 11.27 -11.08 -6.27
CA GLY A 172 12.57 -11.27 -5.62
C GLY A 172 13.38 -12.38 -6.29
N GLU A 173 12.80 -13.56 -6.48
CA GLU A 173 13.45 -14.71 -7.12
C GLU A 173 13.94 -14.41 -8.54
N VAL A 174 13.14 -13.70 -9.35
CA VAL A 174 13.56 -13.27 -10.71
C VAL A 174 14.82 -12.40 -10.60
N ARG A 175 14.78 -11.40 -9.73
CA ARG A 175 15.89 -10.46 -9.51
C ARG A 175 17.14 -11.13 -8.94
N TRP A 176 17.01 -12.21 -8.17
CA TRP A 176 18.14 -13.00 -7.66
C TRP A 176 18.83 -13.85 -8.73
N ARG A 177 18.11 -14.26 -9.78
CA ARG A 177 18.65 -15.15 -10.82
C ARG A 177 19.52 -14.46 -11.86
N GLU A 178 19.40 -13.14 -11.99
CA GLU A 178 20.08 -12.35 -13.02
C GLU A 178 20.94 -11.25 -12.36
N PRO A 179 22.15 -11.60 -11.86
CA PRO A 179 22.97 -10.72 -11.02
C PRO A 179 23.30 -9.37 -11.66
N ASP A 180 23.41 -9.33 -12.99
CA ASP A 180 23.81 -8.14 -13.74
C ASP A 180 22.80 -6.99 -13.67
N TRP A 181 21.52 -7.27 -13.37
CA TRP A 181 20.48 -6.25 -13.31
C TRP A 181 20.67 -5.31 -12.13
N TRP A 182 21.38 -5.76 -11.09
CA TRP A 182 21.57 -5.00 -9.87
C TRP A 182 22.46 -3.76 -10.05
N HIS A 183 23.25 -3.72 -11.13
CA HIS A 183 24.09 -2.56 -11.48
C HIS A 183 23.38 -1.59 -12.44
N ARG A 184 22.14 -1.88 -12.85
CA ARG A 184 21.37 -0.97 -13.70
C ARG A 184 20.60 0.03 -12.86
N ASP A 185 20.91 1.30 -13.03
CA ASP A 185 20.16 2.43 -12.46
C ASP A 185 18.66 2.42 -12.88
N ASP A 186 18.31 1.66 -13.92
CA ASP A 186 16.95 1.54 -14.46
C ASP A 186 16.06 0.54 -13.69
N LEU A 187 16.63 -0.43 -12.96
CA LEU A 187 15.87 -1.52 -12.34
C LEU A 187 14.75 -1.02 -11.40
N PRO A 188 14.99 -0.03 -10.50
CA PRO A 188 13.93 0.52 -9.66
C PRO A 188 12.77 1.14 -10.44
N TRP A 189 13.04 1.75 -11.58
CA TRP A 189 12.03 2.38 -12.43
C TRP A 189 11.20 1.35 -13.20
N ILE A 190 11.84 0.28 -13.66
CA ILE A 190 11.15 -0.86 -14.30
C ILE A 190 10.20 -1.52 -13.32
N GLU A 191 10.65 -1.80 -12.11
CA GLU A 191 9.77 -2.37 -11.09
C GLU A 191 8.64 -1.42 -10.71
N LEU A 192 8.93 -0.13 -10.50
CA LEU A 192 7.89 0.88 -10.27
C LEU A 192 6.83 0.84 -11.38
N ALA A 193 7.25 0.78 -12.64
CA ALA A 193 6.34 0.71 -13.79
C ALA A 193 5.54 -0.60 -13.81
N ALA A 194 6.18 -1.74 -13.53
CA ALA A 194 5.53 -3.04 -13.51
C ALA A 194 4.45 -3.13 -12.41
N TYR A 195 4.81 -2.79 -11.16
CA TYR A 195 3.88 -2.79 -10.04
C TYR A 195 2.82 -1.69 -10.18
N GLY A 196 3.16 -0.53 -10.75
CA GLY A 196 2.22 0.53 -11.10
C GLY A 196 1.20 0.09 -12.16
N GLY A 197 1.64 -0.64 -13.18
CA GLY A 197 0.77 -1.23 -14.20
C GLY A 197 -0.19 -2.27 -13.62
N LEU A 198 0.31 -3.16 -12.76
CA LEU A 198 -0.52 -4.13 -12.03
C LEU A 198 -1.54 -3.42 -11.13
N ALA A 199 -1.13 -2.37 -10.42
CA ALA A 199 -2.03 -1.57 -9.59
C ALA A 199 -3.14 -0.93 -10.42
N ALA A 200 -2.81 -0.34 -11.57
CA ALA A 200 -3.79 0.25 -12.48
C ALA A 200 -4.80 -0.78 -13.00
N ALA A 201 -4.33 -1.98 -13.37
CA ALA A 201 -5.20 -3.07 -13.81
C ALA A 201 -6.16 -3.54 -12.70
N LEU A 202 -5.67 -3.70 -11.47
CA LEU A 202 -6.48 -4.07 -10.31
C LEU A 202 -7.52 -3.00 -9.96
N ILE A 203 -7.15 -1.73 -10.03
CA ILE A 203 -8.06 -0.60 -9.84
C ILE A 203 -9.15 -0.59 -10.91
N ALA A 204 -8.79 -0.77 -12.18
CA ALA A 204 -9.76 -0.87 -13.27
C ALA A 204 -10.73 -2.03 -13.05
N GLY A 205 -10.22 -3.20 -12.62
CA GLY A 205 -11.04 -4.34 -12.21
C GLY A 205 -12.00 -4.00 -11.07
N ALA A 206 -11.55 -3.27 -10.05
CA ALA A 206 -12.38 -2.85 -8.93
C ALA A 206 -13.52 -1.91 -9.39
N PHE A 207 -13.24 -0.97 -10.30
CA PHE A 207 -14.27 -0.12 -10.91
C PHE A 207 -15.32 -0.94 -11.67
N VAL A 208 -14.90 -1.95 -12.43
CA VAL A 208 -15.82 -2.86 -13.13
C VAL A 208 -16.73 -3.60 -12.15
N VAL A 209 -16.18 -4.12 -11.04
CA VAL A 209 -16.96 -4.81 -10.00
C VAL A 209 -17.98 -3.85 -9.35
N VAL A 210 -17.56 -2.63 -9.00
CA VAL A 210 -18.43 -1.61 -8.41
C VAL A 210 -19.55 -1.20 -9.38
N ALA A 211 -19.25 -1.06 -10.67
CA ALA A 211 -20.24 -0.69 -11.69
C ALA A 211 -21.28 -1.80 -11.91
N ARG A 212 -20.87 -3.07 -11.94
CA ARG A 212 -21.77 -4.20 -12.24
C ARG A 212 -22.79 -4.51 -11.13
N ARG A 213 -22.42 -4.31 -9.86
CA ARG A 213 -23.30 -4.58 -8.69
C ARG A 213 -24.54 -3.66 -8.59
N GLY A 214 -24.73 -2.71 -9.51
CA GLY A 214 -25.89 -1.80 -9.54
C GLY A 214 -27.02 -2.17 -10.51
N THR A 215 -26.96 -3.32 -11.19
CA THR A 215 -27.93 -3.69 -12.25
C THR A 215 -29.05 -4.65 -11.83
N GLY A 216 -29.03 -5.14 -10.58
CA GLY A 216 -30.12 -5.94 -10.03
C GLY A 216 -31.21 -5.04 -9.42
N ARG A 217 -32.33 -4.92 -10.14
CA ARG A 217 -33.61 -4.47 -9.58
C ARG A 217 -34.22 -5.55 -8.71
#